data_AF-A0A0S4PZL5-F1
#
_entry.id   AF-A0A0S4PZL5-F1
#
_cell.length_a   1.000
_cell.length_b   1.000
_cell.length_c   1.000
_cell.angle_alpha   90.00
_cell.angle_beta   90.00
_cell.angle_gamma   90.00
#
_symmetry.space_group_name_H-M   'P 1'
#
loop_
_entity.id
_entity.type
_entity.pdbx_description
1 polymer ?
#
loop_
_entity_poly.entity_id
_entity_poly.type
_entity_poly.pdbx_seq_one_letter_code
_entity_poly.pdbx_strand_id
1 'polypeptide(L)' 'MNPHNNHNIFYLAVLCCALGWFFLGLGLILFPLSLFLLTRSNFNQLLFVIFVSLDITGFTLSLFANAQLVTKHIF' A
#
# COMPACT_ATOMS: atom_id res chain seq x y z
N MET A 1 -5.36 -3.33 24.53
CA MET A 1 -4.20 -3.57 23.64
C MET A 1 -3.02 -2.76 24.13
N ASN A 2 -1.83 -3.36 24.25
CA ASN A 2 -0.61 -2.67 24.71
C ASN A 2 -0.17 -1.62 23.66
N PRO A 3 -0.04 -0.32 24.01
CA PRO A 3 0.24 0.75 23.05
C PRO A 3 1.56 0.56 22.28
N HIS A 4 2.50 -0.22 22.81
CA HIS A 4 3.76 -0.53 22.14
C HIS A 4 3.58 -1.36 20.86
N ASN A 5 2.57 -2.24 20.79
CA ASN A 5 2.36 -3.12 19.64
C ASN A 5 1.78 -2.36 18.43
N ASN A 6 1.04 -1.29 18.68
CA ASN A 6 0.36 -0.52 17.63
C ASN A 6 1.37 0.20 16.71
N HIS A 7 2.47 0.68 17.28
CA HIS A 7 3.55 1.33 16.54
C HIS A 7 4.22 0.35 15.57
N ASN A 8 4.49 -0.89 16.02
CA ASN A 8 5.11 -1.91 15.18
C ASN A 8 4.23 -2.29 13.97
N ILE A 9 2.92 -2.40 14.19
CA ILE A 9 1.95 -2.70 13.12
C ILE A 9 1.86 -1.54 12.13
N PHE A 10 1.92 -0.30 12.63
CA PHE A 10 1.94 0.89 11.78
C PHE A 10 3.18 0.94 10.89
N TYR A 11 4.38 0.77 11.45
CA TYR A 11 5.62 0.72 10.66
C TYR A 11 5.60 -0.41 9.62
N LEU A 12 5.03 -1.57 9.96
CA LEU A 12 4.86 -2.66 9.03
C LEU A 12 3.93 -2.29 7.87
N ALA A 13 2.82 -1.60 8.14
CA ALA A 13 1.91 -1.10 7.11
C ALA A 13 2.60 -0.10 6.17
N VAL A 14 3.41 0.81 6.71
CA VAL A 14 4.21 1.76 5.91
C VAL A 14 5.22 1.03 5.03
N LEU A 15 5.90 0.02 5.59
CA LEU A 15 6.91 -0.75 4.88
C LEU A 15 6.26 -1.58 3.75
N CYS A 16 5.09 -2.17 3.99
CA CYS A 16 4.30 -2.84 2.95
C CYS A 16 3.85 -1.87 1.85
N CYS A 17 3.39 -0.66 2.19
CA CYS A 17 3.05 0.39 1.22
C CYS A 17 4.26 0.73 0.33
N ALA A 18 5.41 1.03 0.95
CA ALA A 18 6.64 1.37 0.22
C ALA A 18 7.15 0.22 -0.68
N LEU A 19 7.09 -1.02 -0.18
CA LEU A 19 7.44 -2.21 -0.98
C LEU A 19 6.45 -2.43 -2.14
N GLY A 20 5.15 -2.16 -1.91
CA GLY A 20 4.11 -2.26 -2.93
C GLY A 20 4.31 -1.27 -4.09
N TRP A 21 4.90 -0.11 -3.81
CA TRP A 21 5.33 0.86 -4.83
C TRP A 21 6.54 0.39 -5.64
N PHE A 22 7.48 -0.31 -5.02
CA PHE A 22 8.72 -0.72 -5.68
C PHE A 22 8.52 -1.94 -6.60
N PHE A 23 7.60 -2.85 -6.25
CA PHE A 23 7.34 -4.05 -7.03
C PHE A 23 6.06 -3.92 -7.86
N LEU A 24 6.22 -3.60 -9.15
CA LEU A 24 5.17 -3.61 -10.17
C LEU A 24 4.51 -5.01 -10.25
N GLY A 25 3.42 -5.21 -9.53
CA GLY A 25 2.67 -6.48 -9.46
C GLY A 25 2.40 -6.98 -8.04
N LEU A 26 3.34 -6.83 -7.10
CA LEU A 26 3.12 -7.18 -5.69
C LEU A 26 2.24 -6.14 -4.97
N GLY A 27 2.13 -4.93 -5.51
CA GLY A 27 1.20 -3.91 -5.03
C GLY A 27 -0.23 -4.43 -4.83
N LEU A 28 -0.75 -5.28 -5.72
CA LEU A 28 -2.11 -5.83 -5.61
C LEU A 28 -2.36 -6.56 -4.28
N ILE A 29 -1.33 -7.16 -3.71
CA ILE A 29 -1.41 -7.90 -2.44
C ILE A 29 -0.93 -7.04 -1.27
N LEU A 30 0.13 -6.25 -1.46
CA LEU A 30 0.73 -5.44 -0.41
C LEU A 30 -0.13 -4.23 -0.03
N PHE A 31 -0.90 -3.66 -0.95
CA PHE A 31 -1.81 -2.53 -0.68
C PHE A 31 -3.05 -2.89 0.17
N PRO A 32 -3.82 -3.96 -0.11
CA PRO A 32 -4.89 -4.35 0.81
C PRO A 32 -4.33 -4.83 2.16
N LEU A 33 -3.12 -5.39 2.18
CA LEU A 33 -2.45 -5.80 3.41
C LEU A 33 -1.99 -4.61 4.27
N SER A 34 -1.45 -3.54 3.66
CA SER A 34 -1.12 -2.30 4.37
C SER A 34 -2.37 -1.67 4.99
N LEU A 35 -3.48 -1.61 4.25
CA LEU A 35 -4.76 -1.10 4.76
C LEU A 35 -5.33 -1.94 5.89
N PHE A 36 -5.22 -3.27 5.80
CA PHE A 36 -5.65 -4.17 6.87
C PHE A 36 -4.86 -3.96 8.17
N LEU A 37 -3.52 -3.87 8.05
CA LEU A 37 -2.63 -3.62 9.19
C LEU A 37 -2.89 -2.23 9.78
N LEU A 38 -3.11 -1.22 8.93
CA LEU A 38 -3.36 0.15 9.36
C LEU A 38 -4.68 0.27 10.12
N THR A 39 -5.75 -0.35 9.61
CA THR A 39 -7.07 -0.42 10.28
C THR A 39 -6.97 -1.11 11.63
N ARG A 40 -6.14 -2.16 11.74
CA ARG A 40 -5.91 -2.89 12.99
C ARG A 40 -5.09 -2.08 14.01
N SER A 41 -4.21 -1.18 13.55
CA SER A 41 -3.35 -0.37 14.43
C SER A 41 -4.09 0.74 15.20
N ASN A 42 -5.36 1.00 14.86
CA ASN A 42 -6.23 1.99 15.53
C ASN A 42 -5.60 3.39 15.61
N PHE A 43 -4.84 3.76 14.57
CA PHE A 43 -4.16 5.05 14.46
C PHE A 43 -5.11 6.15 13.95
N ASN A 44 -4.72 7.41 14.18
CA ASN A 44 -5.49 8.61 13.88
C ASN A 44 -6.09 8.60 12.45
N GLN A 45 -7.38 8.92 12.32
CA GLN A 45 -8.17 8.85 11.09
C GLN A 45 -7.56 9.67 9.94
N LEU A 46 -6.84 10.76 10.26
CA LEU A 46 -6.09 11.55 9.27
C LEU A 46 -4.96 10.76 8.60
N LEU A 47 -4.17 10.01 9.37
CA LEU A 47 -3.08 9.20 8.82
C LEU A 47 -3.65 8.05 7.98
N PHE A 48 -4.77 7.48 8.39
CA PHE A 48 -5.48 6.47 7.59
C PHE A 48 -5.82 6.99 6.19
N VAL A 49 -6.42 8.18 6.09
CA VAL A 49 -6.79 8.77 4.79
C VAL A 49 -5.56 9.04 3.92
N ILE A 50 -4.47 9.55 4.50
CA ILE A 50 -3.23 9.80 3.77
C ILE A 50 -2.69 8.49 3.19
N PHE A 51 -2.57 7.44 4.01
CA PHE A 51 -2.08 6.13 3.55
C PHE A 51 -2.97 5.51 2.49
N VAL A 52 -4.28 5.57 2.66
CA VAL A 52 -5.23 5.10 1.64
C VAL A 52 -5.03 5.82 0.31
N SER A 53 -4.87 7.15 0.33
CA SER A 53 -4.66 7.91 -0.90
C SER A 53 -3.33 7.58 -1.58
N LEU A 54 -2.25 7.36 -0.81
CA LEU A 54 -0.96 6.92 -1.34
C LEU A 54 -1.03 5.50 -1.92
N ASP A 55 -1.76 4.58 -1.27
CA ASP A 55 -1.94 3.21 -1.73
C ASP A 55 -2.72 3.18 -3.05
N ILE A 56 -3.83 3.93 -3.15
CA ILE A 56 -4.62 4.04 -4.39
C ILE A 56 -3.77 4.64 -5.52
N THR A 57 -3.01 5.70 -5.23
CA THR A 57 -2.16 6.36 -6.23
C THR A 57 -1.06 5.43 -6.72
N GLY A 58 -0.36 4.76 -5.82
CA GLY A 58 0.69 3.79 -6.15
C GLY A 58 0.16 2.59 -6.91
N PHE A 59 -0.99 2.06 -6.50
CA PHE A 59 -1.65 0.96 -7.20
C PHE A 59 -2.05 1.35 -8.62
N THR A 60 -2.66 2.53 -8.78
CA THR A 60 -3.06 3.04 -10.10
C THR A 60 -1.85 3.25 -10.99
N LEU A 61 -0.76 3.82 -10.47
CA LEU A 61 0.48 4.01 -11.21
C LEU A 61 1.12 2.69 -11.62
N SER A 62 1.13 1.70 -10.72
CA SER A 62 1.64 0.35 -11.00
C SER A 62 0.82 -0.36 -12.08
N LEU A 63 -0.51 -0.27 -12.03
CA LEU A 63 -1.40 -0.79 -13.08
C LEU A 63 -1.17 -0.08 -14.41
N PHE A 64 -1.02 1.24 -14.39
CA PHE A 64 -0.77 2.01 -15.61
C PHE A 64 0.56 1.62 -16.26
N ALA A 65 1.65 1.50 -15.48
CA ALA A 65 2.93 1.06 -15.98
C ALA A 65 2.88 -0.36 -16.56
N ASN A 66 2.20 -1.29 -15.87
CA ASN A 66 1.98 -2.65 -16.37
C ASN A 66 1.14 -2.65 -17.65
N ALA A 67 0.07 -1.88 -17.72
CA ALA A 67 -0.77 -1.76 -18.91
C ALA A 67 0.00 -1.19 -20.11
N GLN A 68 0.86 -0.19 -19.89
CA GLN A 68 1.74 0.36 -20.92
C GLN A 68 2.76 -0.67 -21.42
N LEU A 69 3.40 -1.41 -20.50
CA LEU A 69 4.35 -2.48 -20.84
C LEU A 69 3.68 -3.58 -21.66
N VAL A 70 2.49 -4.02 -21.24
CA VAL A 70 1.70 -5.03 -21.95
C VAL A 70 1.27 -4.53 -23.33
N THR A 71 0.79 -3.29 -23.43
CA THR A 71 0.39 -2.70 -24.72
C THR A 71 1.57 -2.65 -25.69
N LYS A 72 2.76 -2.29 -25.22
CA LYS A 72 4.00 -2.25 -26.02
C LYS A 72 4.51 -3.64 -26.43
N HIS A 73 4.07 -4.70 -25.75
CA HIS A 73 4.40 -6.08 -26.11
C HIS A 73 3.38 -6.71 -27.08
N ILE A 74 2.17 -6.16 -27.15
CA ILE A 74 1.06 -6.67 -27.98
C ILE A 74 1.00 -5.95 -29.34
N PHE A 75 1.33 -4.66 -29.39
CA PHE A 75 1.42 -3.84 -30.60
C PHE A 75 2.89 -3.56 -30.97
#